data_AF-A0A667X7N3-F1
#
_entry.id   AF-A0A667X7N3-F1
#
_cell.length_a   1.000
_cell.length_b   1.000
_cell.length_c   1.000
_cell.angle_alpha   90.00
_cell.angle_beta   90.00
_cell.angle_gamma   90.00
#
_symmetry.space_group_name_H-M   'P 1'
#
loop_
_entity.id
_entity.type
_entity.pdbx_description
1 polymer ?
#
loop_
_entity_poly.entity_id
_entity_poly.type
_entity_poly.pdbx_seq_one_letter_code
_entity_poly.pdbx_strand_id
1 'polypeptide(L)'
;MAEALPKDADALSCSVCLDLLRSPVTLQCGHSYCMDCINGYWDQEDQEGVCSCPQCRHTFTPRPTLSRNTVLAELVGKVQMGSRTGPGAGPQRGAGCGPGEVECDFCTVRKLKAVKSCLVCLASYCATHLQPHYESAAFKRHKLVEITASIQERICAKHDKLLEVYCRTDAQCVCLLCVMDDHRGHDTVSAAAERTERQVTPESQQLV
;
A
#
# COMPACT_ATOMS: atom_id res chain seq x y z
N MET A 1 -9.34 -13.17 37.37
CA MET A 1 -9.81 -14.48 36.87
C MET A 1 -9.52 -14.50 35.39
N ALA A 2 -8.98 -15.61 34.87
CA ALA A 2 -8.43 -15.69 33.52
C ALA A 2 -9.53 -15.58 32.47
N GLU A 3 -9.54 -14.49 31.70
CA GLU A 3 -10.42 -14.34 30.56
C GLU A 3 -9.74 -14.98 29.35
N ALA A 4 -10.29 -16.13 28.94
CA ALA A 4 -9.79 -16.94 27.85
C ALA A 4 -9.90 -16.18 26.53
N LEU A 5 -8.78 -16.12 25.80
CA LEU A 5 -8.75 -15.78 24.38
C LEU A 5 -9.82 -16.59 23.63
N PRO A 6 -10.50 -16.01 22.62
CA PRO A 6 -11.33 -16.81 21.73
C PRO A 6 -10.46 -17.93 21.16
N LYS A 7 -10.89 -19.17 21.41
CA LYS A 7 -10.12 -20.41 21.16
C LYS A 7 -9.73 -20.60 19.69
N ASP A 8 -10.23 -19.75 18.80
CA ASP A 8 -9.96 -19.73 17.36
C ASP A 8 -8.76 -18.85 16.94
N ALA A 9 -8.25 -17.99 17.83
CA ALA A 9 -7.12 -17.09 17.52
C ALA A 9 -5.77 -17.81 17.52
N ASP A 10 -5.63 -18.84 18.36
CA ASP A 10 -4.40 -19.62 18.50
C ASP A 10 -4.09 -20.41 17.22
N ALA A 11 -5.13 -20.92 16.55
CA ALA A 11 -5.04 -21.66 15.29
C ALA A 11 -4.59 -20.81 14.08
N LEU A 12 -4.59 -19.48 14.21
CA LEU A 12 -4.19 -18.54 13.16
C LEU A 12 -2.91 -17.77 13.51
N SER A 13 -2.18 -18.24 14.52
CA SER A 13 -0.89 -17.70 14.93
C SER A 13 0.27 -18.37 14.20
N CYS A 14 1.31 -17.61 13.91
CA CYS A 14 2.56 -18.10 13.36
C CYS A 14 3.45 -18.57 14.50
N SER A 15 3.87 -19.83 14.52
CA SER A 15 4.71 -20.33 15.64
C SER A 15 6.16 -19.83 15.61
N VAL A 16 6.56 -19.07 14.59
CA VAL A 16 7.91 -18.49 14.47
C VAL A 16 7.95 -17.08 15.06
N CYS A 17 7.03 -16.20 14.66
CA CYS A 17 6.96 -14.83 15.19
C CYS A 17 5.95 -14.66 16.33
N LEU A 18 5.17 -15.70 16.65
CA LEU A 18 4.13 -15.74 17.68
C LEU A 18 2.99 -14.72 17.49
N ASP A 19 2.94 -14.08 16.32
CA ASP A 19 1.88 -13.15 15.90
C ASP A 19 0.87 -13.86 15.00
N LEU A 20 -0.28 -13.22 14.79
CA LEU A 20 -1.25 -13.60 13.76
C LEU A 20 -0.60 -13.67 12.37
N LEU A 21 -0.96 -14.68 11.59
CA LEU A 21 -0.34 -14.97 10.29
C LEU A 21 -0.41 -13.79 9.30
N ARG A 22 0.75 -13.32 8.83
CA ARG A 22 0.90 -12.30 7.78
C ARG A 22 1.34 -12.97 6.48
N SER A 23 0.55 -12.82 5.42
CA SER A 23 0.73 -13.55 4.16
C SER A 23 0.93 -15.07 4.42
N PRO A 24 -0.06 -15.75 5.02
CA PRO A 24 0.07 -17.14 5.44
C PRO A 24 0.45 -18.04 4.28
N VAL A 25 1.36 -18.97 4.52
CA VAL A 25 1.69 -20.11 3.65
C VAL A 25 1.48 -21.38 4.45
N THR A 26 1.12 -22.46 3.76
CA THR A 26 0.90 -23.77 4.38
C THR A 26 1.86 -24.77 3.76
N LEU A 27 2.64 -25.45 4.60
CA LEU A 27 3.53 -26.52 4.17
C LEU A 27 2.74 -27.81 3.92
N GLN A 28 3.32 -28.76 3.19
CA GLN A 28 2.65 -30.04 2.91
C GLN A 28 2.36 -30.86 4.18
N CYS A 29 3.11 -30.62 5.26
CA CYS A 29 2.83 -31.19 6.58
C CYS A 29 1.63 -30.54 7.30
N GLY A 30 0.94 -29.57 6.68
CA GLY A 30 -0.26 -28.90 7.21
C GLY A 30 0.00 -27.70 8.12
N HIS A 31 1.23 -27.48 8.58
CA HIS A 31 1.60 -26.34 9.41
C HIS A 31 1.68 -25.05 8.58
N SER A 32 1.28 -23.93 9.19
CA SER A 32 1.18 -22.64 8.51
C SER A 32 2.00 -21.57 9.21
N TYR A 33 2.63 -20.71 8.39
CA TYR A 33 3.56 -19.68 8.85
C TYR A 33 3.37 -18.39 8.05
N CYS A 34 3.92 -17.27 8.54
CA CYS A 34 4.12 -16.11 7.68
C CYS A 34 5.14 -16.46 6.59
N MET A 35 4.91 -16.02 5.36
CA MET A 35 5.82 -16.26 4.23
C MET A 35 7.26 -15.87 4.55
N ASP A 36 7.47 -14.69 5.15
CA ASP A 36 8.81 -14.20 5.49
C ASP A 36 9.44 -15.00 6.63
N CYS A 37 8.64 -15.45 7.60
CA CYS A 37 9.14 -16.20 8.75
C CYS A 37 9.69 -17.57 8.36
N ILE A 38 8.98 -18.31 7.50
CA ILE A 38 9.44 -19.64 7.09
C ILE A 38 10.61 -19.55 6.11
N ASN A 39 10.63 -18.53 5.23
CA ASN A 39 11.80 -18.30 4.38
C ASN A 39 13.02 -17.96 5.22
N GLY A 40 12.90 -17.01 6.16
CA GLY A 40 14.01 -16.64 7.05
C GLY A 40 14.49 -17.80 7.92
N TYR A 41 13.62 -18.74 8.29
CA TYR A 41 14.01 -19.96 8.98
C TYR A 41 14.87 -20.88 8.10
N TRP A 42 14.43 -21.16 6.87
CA TRP A 42 15.21 -21.98 5.93
C TRP A 42 16.50 -21.33 5.46
N ASP A 43 16.53 -20.00 5.36
CA ASP A 43 17.73 -19.25 4.98
C ASP A 43 18.82 -19.31 6.07
N GLN A 44 18.47 -19.70 7.31
CA GLN A 44 19.43 -19.94 8.39
C GLN A 44 19.98 -21.38 8.40
N GLU A 45 19.24 -22.35 7.84
CA GLU A 45 19.66 -23.76 7.69
C GLU A 45 20.49 -23.96 6.39
N ASP A 46 21.62 -23.25 6.27
CA ASP A 46 22.46 -23.22 5.04
C ASP A 46 23.26 -24.53 4.78
N GLN A 47 23.08 -25.61 5.56
CA GLN A 47 24.08 -26.68 5.60
C GLN A 47 23.87 -27.86 4.63
N GLU A 48 22.64 -28.19 4.19
CA GLU A 48 22.45 -29.38 3.31
C GLU A 48 21.33 -29.25 2.25
N GLY A 49 20.76 -28.05 2.04
CA GLY A 49 19.65 -27.85 1.09
C GLY A 49 18.34 -28.55 1.48
N VAL A 50 18.27 -29.04 2.72
CA VAL A 50 17.09 -29.66 3.33
C VAL A 50 16.31 -28.59 4.07
N CYS A 51 15.07 -28.34 3.68
CA CYS A 51 14.19 -27.42 4.39
C CYS A 51 13.35 -28.19 5.41
N SER A 52 13.35 -27.78 6.68
CA SER A 52 12.57 -28.46 7.72
C SER A 52 11.39 -27.63 8.22
N CYS A 53 10.32 -28.29 8.65
CA CYS A 53 9.20 -27.63 9.31
C CYS A 53 9.58 -27.28 10.76
N PRO A 54 9.48 -26.01 11.21
CA PRO A 54 9.82 -25.61 12.57
C PRO A 54 9.07 -26.37 13.68
N GLN A 55 7.84 -26.82 13.41
CA GLN A 55 6.99 -27.47 14.42
C GLN A 55 7.14 -28.99 14.46
N CYS A 56 7.09 -29.65 13.31
CA CYS A 56 7.06 -31.11 13.23
C CYS A 56 8.35 -31.73 12.69
N ARG A 57 9.31 -30.89 12.27
CA ARG A 57 10.61 -31.30 11.69
C ARG A 57 10.48 -32.16 10.43
N HIS A 58 9.31 -32.20 9.81
CA HIS A 58 9.15 -32.81 8.49
C HIS A 58 10.07 -32.09 7.50
N THR A 59 10.86 -32.86 6.75
CA THR A 59 11.86 -32.35 5.83
C THR A 59 11.32 -32.30 4.41
N PHE A 60 11.79 -31.33 3.65
CA PHE A 60 11.41 -31.09 2.25
C PHE A 60 12.66 -30.92 1.43
N THR A 61 12.82 -31.79 0.42
CA THR A 61 13.90 -31.74 -0.56
C THR A 61 13.34 -31.99 -1.96
N PRO A 62 13.49 -31.06 -2.92
CA PRO A 62 14.11 -29.73 -2.81
C PRO A 62 13.25 -28.72 -2.02
N ARG A 63 13.78 -27.51 -1.77
CA ARG A 63 13.05 -26.41 -1.12
C ARG A 63 11.69 -26.19 -1.81
N PRO A 64 10.57 -26.29 -1.08
CA PRO A 64 9.25 -26.20 -1.68
C PRO A 64 8.93 -24.75 -2.10
N THR A 65 8.23 -24.60 -3.22
CA THR A 65 7.71 -23.30 -3.64
C THR A 65 6.54 -22.89 -2.75
N LEU A 66 6.65 -21.72 -2.10
CA LEU A 66 5.63 -21.20 -1.22
C LEU A 66 4.64 -20.33 -1.97
N SER A 67 3.35 -20.71 -1.92
CA SER A 67 2.24 -19.88 -2.38
C SER A 67 1.40 -19.44 -1.21
N ARG A 68 0.92 -18.19 -1.23
CA ARG A 68 0.04 -17.65 -0.19
C ARG A 68 -1.26 -18.46 -0.13
N ASN A 69 -1.62 -18.90 1.08
CA ASN A 69 -2.89 -19.53 1.38
C ASN A 69 -3.97 -18.44 1.49
N THR A 70 -4.81 -18.33 0.47
CA THR A 70 -5.87 -17.32 0.38
C THR A 70 -6.97 -17.53 1.42
N VAL A 71 -7.29 -18.79 1.74
CA VAL A 71 -8.32 -19.16 2.73
C VAL A 71 -7.89 -18.73 4.13
N LEU A 72 -6.66 -19.06 4.54
CA LEU A 72 -6.12 -18.64 5.83
C LEU A 72 -6.02 -17.11 5.91
N ALA A 73 -5.62 -16.44 4.81
CA ALA A 73 -5.58 -14.98 4.77
C ALA A 73 -6.96 -14.34 4.97
N GLU A 74 -8.01 -14.95 4.44
CA GLU A 74 -9.39 -14.48 4.62
C GLU A 74 -9.88 -14.73 6.06
N LEU A 75 -9.61 -15.90 6.63
CA LEU A 75 -9.99 -16.25 8.01
C LEU A 75 -9.30 -15.34 9.04
N VAL A 76 -8.02 -15.08 8.85
CA VAL A 76 -7.24 -14.08 9.61
C VAL A 76 -7.91 -12.71 9.55
N GLY A 77 -8.37 -12.30 8.36
CA GLY A 77 -9.12 -11.06 8.18
C GLY A 77 -10.47 -11.05 8.92
N LYS A 78 -11.18 -12.18 8.93
CA LYS A 78 -12.47 -12.33 9.64
C LYS A 78 -12.32 -12.31 11.17
N VAL A 79 -11.29 -12.94 11.74
CA VAL A 79 -11.03 -12.91 13.19
C VAL A 79 -10.70 -11.49 13.67
N GLN A 80 -9.94 -10.72 12.88
CA GLN A 80 -9.68 -9.30 13.15
C GLN A 80 -10.96 -8.44 13.12
N MET A 81 -11.98 -8.88 12.37
CA MET A 81 -13.27 -8.19 12.25
C MET A 81 -14.28 -8.63 13.33
N GLY A 82 -14.33 -9.92 13.66
CA GLY A 82 -15.28 -10.51 14.62
C GLY A 82 -15.06 -10.13 16.08
N SER A 83 -13.82 -9.78 16.47
CA SER A 83 -13.49 -9.33 17.83
C SER A 83 -14.00 -7.92 18.20
N ARG A 84 -14.82 -7.28 17.34
CA ARG A 84 -15.25 -5.88 17.48
C ARG A 84 -16.72 -5.70 17.89
N THR A 85 -17.42 -6.76 18.27
CA THR A 85 -18.79 -6.69 18.81
C THR A 85 -18.82 -6.97 20.32
N GLY A 86 -18.14 -6.12 21.08
CA GLY A 86 -18.26 -6.05 22.54
C GLY A 86 -18.44 -4.59 22.95
N PRO A 87 -19.55 -4.21 23.62
CA PRO A 87 -19.75 -2.85 24.06
C PRO A 87 -18.92 -2.61 25.33
N GLY A 88 -17.83 -1.86 25.20
CA GLY A 88 -17.15 -1.26 26.35
C GLY A 88 -15.78 -1.85 26.69
N ALA A 89 -14.74 -1.41 25.98
CA ALA A 89 -13.42 -1.14 26.53
C ALA A 89 -12.62 -0.32 25.50
N GLY A 90 -11.90 0.70 25.99
CA GLY A 90 -11.31 1.78 25.21
C GLY A 90 -10.26 1.38 24.15
N PRO A 91 -9.87 2.34 23.30
CA PRO A 91 -9.10 2.07 22.11
C PRO A 91 -7.60 1.89 22.41
N GLN A 92 -7.08 0.68 22.22
CA GLN A 92 -5.74 0.57 21.64
C GLN A 92 -5.89 0.53 20.12
N ARG A 93 -6.20 1.71 19.60
CA ARG A 93 -6.25 2.03 18.17
C ARG A 93 -4.82 1.96 17.63
N GLY A 94 -4.51 0.97 16.81
CA GLY A 94 -3.73 1.29 15.62
C GLY A 94 -4.57 2.29 14.83
N ALA A 95 -4.16 3.56 14.81
CA ALA A 95 -4.93 4.64 14.22
C ALA A 95 -5.26 4.31 12.76
N GLY A 96 -6.55 4.15 12.45
CA GLY A 96 -7.02 4.27 11.07
C GLY A 96 -6.77 5.70 10.57
N CYS A 97 -6.86 5.89 9.25
CA CYS A 97 -6.68 7.19 8.63
C CYS A 97 -7.51 8.27 9.35
N GLY A 98 -6.86 9.34 9.81
CA GLY A 98 -7.51 10.46 10.47
C GLY A 98 -8.30 11.32 9.47
N PRO A 99 -9.25 12.14 9.94
CA PRO A 99 -9.93 13.11 9.09
C PRO A 99 -8.91 14.07 8.47
N GLY A 100 -8.93 14.20 7.14
CA GLY A 100 -7.98 15.02 6.37
C GLY A 100 -6.72 14.30 5.91
N GLU A 101 -6.51 13.04 6.31
CA GLU A 101 -5.39 12.23 5.81
C GLU A 101 -5.81 11.45 4.55
N VAL A 102 -4.87 11.28 3.61
CA VAL A 102 -5.11 10.51 2.38
C VAL A 102 -5.00 9.02 2.66
N GLU A 103 -6.01 8.27 2.23
CA GLU A 103 -6.08 6.82 2.42
C GLU A 103 -5.28 6.05 1.36
N CYS A 104 -4.84 4.83 1.70
CA CYS A 104 -4.27 3.91 0.73
C CYS A 104 -5.36 3.25 -0.12
N ASP A 105 -5.18 3.29 -1.44
CA ASP A 105 -6.15 2.74 -2.40
C ASP A 105 -6.24 1.20 -2.35
N PHE A 106 -5.12 0.54 -2.08
CA PHE A 106 -4.99 -0.93 -2.12
C PHE A 106 -5.41 -1.62 -0.82
N CYS A 107 -5.58 -0.88 0.27
CA CYS A 107 -6.12 -1.43 1.50
C CYS A 107 -7.60 -1.76 1.31
N THR A 108 -8.00 -3.01 1.56
CA THR A 108 -9.39 -3.48 1.38
C THR A 108 -10.20 -3.50 2.67
N VAL A 109 -9.58 -3.84 3.81
CA VAL A 109 -10.29 -4.02 5.09
C VAL A 109 -10.21 -2.77 5.96
N ARG A 110 -8.99 -2.29 6.22
CA ARG A 110 -8.73 -1.06 6.97
C ARG A 110 -7.89 -0.14 6.11
N LYS A 111 -8.46 1.00 5.73
CA LYS A 111 -7.74 2.04 5.01
C LYS A 111 -6.65 2.62 5.93
N LEU A 112 -5.42 2.28 5.61
CA LEU A 112 -4.23 2.83 6.26
C LEU A 112 -3.92 4.19 5.63
N LYS A 113 -3.31 5.07 6.42
CA LYS A 113 -2.75 6.33 5.93
C LYS A 113 -1.75 6.04 4.81
N ALA A 114 -1.95 6.68 3.67
CA ALA A 114 -0.98 6.67 2.60
C ALA A 114 0.25 7.49 3.02
N VAL A 115 1.43 7.04 2.58
CA VAL A 115 2.70 7.71 2.83
C VAL A 115 3.26 8.36 1.56
N LYS A 116 3.01 7.75 0.38
CA LYS A 116 3.38 8.32 -0.92
C LYS A 116 2.33 8.02 -1.97
N SER A 117 2.32 8.83 -3.02
CA SER A 117 1.53 8.61 -4.23
C SER A 117 2.45 8.31 -5.41
N CYS A 118 2.01 7.42 -6.30
CA CYS A 118 2.71 7.11 -7.54
C CYS A 118 2.07 7.85 -8.71
N LEU A 119 2.86 8.64 -9.44
CA LEU A 119 2.36 9.38 -10.62
C LEU A 119 2.13 8.49 -11.84
N VAL A 120 2.66 7.27 -11.84
CA VAL A 120 2.45 6.31 -12.94
C VAL A 120 1.21 5.46 -12.68
N CYS A 121 1.05 4.94 -11.46
CA CYS A 121 -0.14 4.16 -11.09
C CYS A 121 -1.36 5.04 -10.79
N LEU A 122 -1.16 6.36 -10.63
CA LEU A 122 -2.20 7.31 -10.25
C LEU A 122 -2.92 6.92 -8.94
N ALA A 123 -2.16 6.39 -7.98
CA ALA A 123 -2.69 5.84 -6.73
C ALA A 123 -1.80 6.17 -5.52
N SER A 124 -2.40 6.11 -4.33
CA SER A 124 -1.81 6.38 -3.03
C SER A 124 -1.60 5.09 -2.21
N TYR A 125 -0.42 4.99 -1.58
CA TYR A 125 0.06 3.75 -0.96
C TYR A 125 0.44 3.96 0.51
N CYS A 126 0.01 3.07 1.39
CA CYS A 126 0.59 2.92 2.72
C CYS A 126 1.98 2.27 2.62
N ALA A 127 2.76 2.29 3.70
CA ALA A 127 4.14 1.77 3.70
C ALA A 127 4.23 0.32 3.16
N THR A 128 3.30 -0.55 3.53
CA THR A 128 3.26 -1.95 3.09
C THR A 128 3.00 -2.08 1.59
N HIS A 129 1.99 -1.38 1.06
CA HIS A 129 1.67 -1.45 -0.37
C HIS A 129 2.65 -0.66 -1.24
N LEU A 130 3.47 0.22 -0.64
CA LEU A 130 4.52 0.94 -1.34
C LEU A 130 5.77 0.09 -1.56
N GLN A 131 6.02 -0.92 -0.73
CA GLN A 131 7.22 -1.76 -0.76
C GLN A 131 7.56 -2.32 -2.16
N PRO A 132 6.60 -2.81 -2.98
CA PRO A 132 6.88 -3.27 -4.34
C PRO A 132 7.51 -2.20 -5.25
N HIS A 133 7.25 -0.91 -5.02
CA HIS A 133 7.88 0.17 -5.78
C HIS A 133 9.39 0.30 -5.53
N TYR A 134 9.89 -0.19 -4.40
CA TYR A 134 11.33 -0.16 -4.10
C TYR A 134 12.03 -1.46 -4.47
N GLU A 135 11.31 -2.59 -4.48
CA GLU A 135 11.91 -3.92 -4.63
C GLU A 135 11.77 -4.48 -6.04
N SER A 136 10.58 -4.35 -6.65
CA SER A 136 10.30 -4.92 -7.96
C SER A 136 10.91 -4.10 -9.09
N ALA A 137 11.63 -4.77 -10.00
CA ALA A 137 12.19 -4.13 -11.19
C ALA A 137 11.13 -3.45 -12.06
N ALA A 138 9.90 -3.96 -12.08
CA ALA A 138 8.79 -3.37 -12.83
C ALA A 138 8.38 -1.99 -12.28
N PHE A 139 8.45 -1.79 -10.96
CA PHE A 139 7.92 -0.61 -10.29
C PHE A 139 8.99 0.37 -9.80
N LYS A 140 10.26 -0.04 -9.72
CA LYS A 140 11.42 0.81 -9.35
C LYS A 140 11.56 2.10 -10.15
N ARG A 141 11.01 2.12 -11.36
CA ARG A 141 11.07 3.26 -12.29
C ARG A 141 9.93 4.26 -12.08
N HIS A 142 8.95 3.92 -11.26
CA HIS A 142 7.78 4.74 -11.04
C HIS A 142 8.14 5.94 -10.17
N LYS A 143 7.73 7.13 -10.61
CA LYS A 143 7.93 8.36 -9.84
C LYS A 143 6.97 8.41 -8.65
N LEU A 144 7.54 8.35 -7.45
CA LEU A 144 6.84 8.51 -6.18
C LEU A 144 6.96 9.96 -5.70
N VAL A 145 5.89 10.50 -5.13
CA VAL A 145 5.84 11.86 -4.58
C VAL A 145 5.22 11.86 -3.19
N GLU A 146 5.63 12.83 -2.37
CA GLU A 146 5.05 13.09 -1.05
C GLU A 146 3.58 13.53 -1.19
N ILE A 147 2.78 13.15 -0.19
CA ILE A 147 1.35 13.45 -0.16
C ILE A 147 1.16 14.88 0.29
N THR A 148 0.86 15.75 -0.67
CA THR A 148 0.50 17.15 -0.43
C THR A 148 -1.00 17.39 -0.58
N ALA A 149 -1.65 16.56 -1.39
CA ALA A 149 -3.09 16.52 -1.62
C ALA A 149 -3.45 15.13 -2.18
N SER A 150 -4.73 14.81 -2.28
CA SER A 150 -5.18 13.56 -2.91
C SER A 150 -4.69 13.49 -4.36
N ILE A 151 -4.19 12.33 -4.79
CA ILE A 151 -3.74 12.16 -6.19
C ILE A 151 -4.89 12.34 -7.17
N GLN A 152 -6.13 12.05 -6.74
CA GLN A 152 -7.35 12.17 -7.54
C GLN A 152 -7.60 13.61 -8.03
N GLU A 153 -7.20 14.62 -7.26
CA GLU A 153 -7.32 16.04 -7.65
C GLU A 153 -6.38 16.42 -8.80
N ARG A 154 -5.40 15.56 -9.13
CA ARG A 154 -4.44 15.77 -10.22
C ARG A 154 -4.76 14.94 -11.45
N ILE A 155 -5.90 14.24 -11.46
CA ILE A 155 -6.31 13.38 -12.57
C ILE A 155 -7.41 14.11 -13.35
N CYS A 156 -7.25 14.12 -14.68
CA CYS A 156 -8.25 14.64 -15.58
C CYS A 156 -9.50 13.73 -15.55
N ALA A 157 -10.63 14.29 -15.12
CA ALA A 157 -11.90 13.56 -15.07
C ALA A 157 -12.41 13.06 -16.43
N LYS A 158 -11.94 13.63 -17.55
CA LYS A 158 -12.33 13.19 -18.91
C LYS A 158 -11.47 12.04 -19.44
N HIS A 159 -10.19 11.98 -19.04
CA HIS A 159 -9.18 11.18 -19.72
C HIS A 159 -8.40 10.24 -18.80
N ASP A 160 -8.60 10.32 -17.49
CA ASP A 160 -7.87 9.56 -16.47
C ASP A 160 -6.34 9.69 -16.64
N LYS A 161 -5.88 10.88 -17.04
CA LYS A 161 -4.47 11.25 -17.20
C LYS A 161 -4.08 12.36 -16.25
N LEU A 162 -2.80 12.43 -15.88
CA LEU A 162 -2.28 13.46 -15.00
C LEU A 162 -2.44 14.86 -15.63
N LEU A 163 -2.84 15.83 -14.81
CA LEU A 163 -2.96 17.24 -15.18
C LEU A 163 -1.57 17.89 -15.18
N GLU A 164 -0.81 17.65 -16.24
CA GLU A 164 0.60 18.09 -16.37
C GLU A 164 0.77 19.44 -17.07
N VAL A 165 -0.31 20.00 -17.64
CA VAL A 165 -0.29 21.23 -18.43
C VAL A 165 -1.16 22.28 -17.76
N TYR A 166 -0.74 23.54 -17.78
CA TYR A 166 -1.56 24.68 -17.39
C TYR A 166 -1.94 25.46 -18.65
N CYS A 167 -3.24 25.61 -18.88
CA CYS A 167 -3.78 26.46 -19.93
C CYS A 167 -3.96 27.88 -19.37
N ARG A 168 -3.16 28.83 -19.86
CA ARG A 168 -3.21 30.25 -19.44
C ARG A 168 -4.49 30.92 -19.96
N THR A 169 -4.95 30.55 -21.15
CA THR A 169 -6.19 31.07 -21.74
C THR A 169 -7.42 30.80 -20.85
N ASP A 170 -7.54 29.58 -20.30
CA ASP A 170 -8.67 29.18 -19.46
C ASP A 170 -8.34 29.15 -17.96
N ALA A 171 -7.13 29.57 -17.61
CA ALA A 171 -6.58 29.61 -16.25
C ALA A 171 -6.73 28.29 -15.44
N GLN A 172 -6.60 27.12 -16.09
CA GLN A 172 -6.83 25.81 -15.46
C GLN A 172 -5.76 24.76 -15.81
N CYS A 173 -5.60 23.75 -14.93
CA CYS A 173 -4.73 22.61 -15.20
C CYS A 173 -5.47 21.56 -16.03
N VAL A 174 -4.85 21.08 -17.11
CA VAL A 174 -5.40 20.12 -18.09
C VAL A 174 -4.38 19.00 -18.36
N CYS A 175 -4.84 17.87 -18.90
CA CYS A 175 -3.93 16.81 -19.37
C CYS A 175 -3.54 17.02 -20.84
N LEU A 176 -2.53 16.30 -21.32
CA LEU A 176 -2.08 16.41 -22.72
C LEU A 176 -3.16 16.10 -23.76
N LEU A 177 -4.08 15.17 -23.47
CA LEU A 177 -5.20 14.88 -24.38
C LEU A 177 -6.16 16.07 -24.50
N CYS A 178 -6.50 16.74 -23.39
CA CYS A 178 -7.27 17.98 -23.43
C CYS A 178 -6.61 19.08 -24.27
N VAL A 179 -5.28 19.16 -24.29
CA VAL A 179 -4.54 20.12 -25.15
C VAL A 179 -4.75 19.82 -26.62
N MET A 180 -4.81 18.54 -26.98
CA MET A 180 -5.02 18.10 -28.36
C MET A 180 -6.47 18.30 -28.82
N ASP A 181 -7.42 18.20 -27.88
CA ASP A 181 -8.85 18.30 -28.12
C ASP A 181 -9.37 19.74 -27.86
N ASP A 182 -9.93 19.96 -26.67
CA ASP A 182 -10.68 21.17 -26.30
C ASP A 182 -9.82 22.44 -26.21
N HIS A 183 -8.52 22.32 -25.91
CA HIS A 183 -7.61 23.46 -25.72
C HIS A 183 -6.65 23.65 -26.91
N ARG A 184 -7.04 23.17 -28.09
CA ARG A 184 -6.20 23.27 -29.29
C ARG A 184 -6.01 24.73 -29.69
N GLY A 185 -4.76 25.19 -29.64
CA GLY A 185 -4.39 26.56 -29.99
C GLY A 185 -4.48 27.56 -28.84
N HIS A 186 -4.78 27.10 -27.61
CA HIS A 186 -4.68 27.93 -26.42
C HIS A 186 -3.22 28.12 -26.00
N ASP A 187 -2.94 29.17 -25.22
CA ASP A 187 -1.63 29.36 -24.60
C ASP A 187 -1.49 28.35 -23.45
N THR A 188 -0.62 27.36 -23.65
CA THR A 188 -0.40 26.27 -22.69
C THR A 188 1.07 26.14 -22.34
N VAL A 189 1.35 25.97 -21.05
CA VAL A 189 2.69 25.74 -20.50
C VAL A 189 2.68 24.53 -19.58
N SER A 190 3.84 23.98 -19.23
CA SER A 190 3.87 22.89 -18.23
C SER A 190 3.39 23.41 -16.87
N ALA A 191 2.60 22.60 -16.15
CA ALA A 191 2.09 22.96 -14.83
C ALA A 191 3.24 23.19 -13.80
N ALA A 192 4.40 22.57 -14.02
CA ALA A 192 5.59 22.81 -13.21
C ALA A 192 6.18 24.20 -13.46
N ALA A 193 6.34 24.60 -14.73
CA ALA A 193 6.88 25.91 -15.09
C ALA A 193 6.01 27.06 -14.58
N GLU A 194 4.69 26.97 -14.78
CA GLU A 194 3.75 28.01 -14.31
C GLU A 194 3.82 28.20 -12.79
N ARG A 195 3.94 27.11 -12.02
CA ARG A 195 4.09 27.19 -10.56
C ARG A 195 5.37 27.88 -10.14
N THR A 196 6.45 27.71 -10.90
CA THR A 196 7.72 28.39 -10.63
C THR A 196 7.62 29.88 -10.97
N GLU A 197 7.05 30.24 -12.13
CA GLU A 197 6.87 31.64 -12.54
C GLU A 197 6.01 32.42 -11.53
N ARG A 198 4.89 31.85 -11.09
CA ARG A 198 4.00 32.47 -10.08
C ARG A 198 4.62 32.64 -8.70
N GLN A 199 5.55 31.77 -8.30
CA GLN A 199 6.28 31.89 -7.03
C GLN A 199 7.41 32.94 -7.09
N VAL A 200 7.86 33.33 -8.28
CA VAL A 200 8.89 34.37 -8.48
C VAL A 200 8.26 35.76 -8.60
N THR A 201 6.95 35.86 -8.88
CA THR A 201 6.20 37.12 -8.98
C THR A 201 5.32 37.51 -7.77
N PRO A 202 5.69 37.31 -6.48
CA PRO A 202 4.81 37.71 -5.37
C PRO A 202 4.89 39.21 -4.97
N GLU A 203 5.72 40.06 -5.61
CA GLU A 203 5.90 41.47 -5.16
C GLU A 203 5.92 42.52 -6.29
N SER A 204 4.93 42.54 -7.20
CA SER A 204 4.88 43.62 -8.22
C SER A 204 3.49 44.15 -8.60
N GLN A 205 2.44 43.82 -7.82
CA GLN A 205 1.09 44.34 -8.09
C GLN A 205 0.41 44.95 -6.86
N GLN A 206 1.18 45.71 -6.09
CA GLN A 206 0.65 46.78 -5.25
C GLN A 206 1.46 48.04 -5.58
N LEU A 207 1.01 48.75 -6.62
CA LEU A 207 1.22 50.17 -6.93
C LEU A 207 0.84 50.41 -8.41
N VAL A 208 -0.45 50.57 -8.68
CA VAL A 208 -1.05 51.63 -9.52
C VAL A 208 -2.45 51.89 -8.98
#